data_AF-Q4TJ71-F1
#
_entry.id   AF-Q4TJ71-F1
#
_cell.length_a   1.000
_cell.length_b   1.000
_cell.length_c   1.000
_cell.angle_alpha   90.00
_cell.angle_beta   90.00
_cell.angle_gamma   90.00
#
_symmetry.space_group_name_H-M   'P 1'
#
loop_
_entity.id
_entity.type
_entity.pdbx_description
1 polymer ?
#
loop_
_entity_poly.entity_id
_entity_poly.type
_entity_poly.pdbx_seq_one_letter_code
_entity_poly.pdbx_strand_id
1 'polypeptide(L)'
;GTREAAFVYALSAATISHTIAQACTSGDLRLCSCAPIPSQILEPGYRWGGCADNLHYGLMMGSKFADAPLKMKRAGSHANKLMHLHNSEVGRQVLKDALVMKCKCHGVSGSCSIRTCWRGLRDLREIAVDLKNMYLSATKVVHRPMGTRKQLVPKDIDIRPVREKELVYLQNSSNFCSENEKLGSVGTRDR
;
A
#
# COMPACT_ATOMS: atom_id res chain seq x y z
N GLY A 1 18.49 -3.23 3.39
CA GLY A 1 17.08 -3.68 3.39
C GLY A 1 16.59 -3.86 4.80
N THR A 2 16.34 -2.75 5.50
CA THR A 2 15.90 -2.74 6.89
C THR A 2 14.37 -2.80 6.99
N ARG A 3 13.87 -2.93 8.21
CA ARG A 3 12.43 -2.93 8.51
C ARG A 3 11.77 -1.59 8.15
N GLU A 4 12.46 -0.48 8.36
CA GLU A 4 11.97 0.86 8.06
C GLU A 4 11.84 1.06 6.54
N ALA A 5 12.82 0.57 5.78
CA ALA A 5 12.74 0.57 4.33
C ALA A 5 11.53 -0.25 3.85
N ALA A 6 11.25 -1.42 4.46
CA ALA A 6 10.08 -2.22 4.10
C ALA A 6 8.77 -1.42 4.22
N PHE A 7 8.61 -0.70 5.34
CA PHE A 7 7.47 0.18 5.56
C PHE A 7 7.42 1.34 4.55
N VAL A 8 8.53 2.02 4.28
CA VAL A 8 8.58 3.16 3.36
C VAL A 8 8.17 2.74 1.94
N TYR A 9 8.65 1.61 1.44
CA TYR A 9 8.25 1.12 0.11
C TYR A 9 6.77 0.75 0.05
N ALA A 10 6.25 0.07 1.08
CA ALA A 10 4.83 -0.28 1.16
C ALA A 10 3.93 0.97 1.21
N LEU A 11 4.25 1.91 2.10
CA LEU A 11 3.50 3.15 2.27
C LEU A 11 3.58 4.02 1.01
N SER A 12 4.75 4.14 0.39
CA SER A 12 4.92 4.93 -0.84
C SER A 12 4.10 4.35 -1.98
N ALA A 13 4.15 3.02 -2.19
CA ALA A 13 3.36 2.37 -3.23
C ALA A 13 1.85 2.52 -3.00
N ALA A 14 1.38 2.37 -1.76
CA ALA A 14 -0.01 2.60 -1.40
C ALA A 14 -0.42 4.06 -1.60
N THR A 15 0.40 5.01 -1.15
CA THR A 15 0.13 6.45 -1.22
C THR A 15 0.04 6.94 -2.66
N ILE A 16 1.01 6.59 -3.51
CA ILE A 16 1.01 6.99 -4.92
C ILE A 16 -0.26 6.47 -5.60
N SER A 17 -0.61 5.19 -5.40
CA SER A 17 -1.81 4.62 -5.99
C SER A 17 -3.11 5.22 -5.44
N HIS A 18 -3.15 5.54 -4.14
CA HIS A 18 -4.28 6.21 -3.48
C HIS A 18 -4.49 7.62 -4.05
N THR A 19 -3.44 8.44 -4.09
CA THR A 19 -3.50 9.81 -4.60
C THR A 19 -3.91 9.86 -6.06
N ILE A 20 -3.38 8.97 -6.91
CA ILE A 20 -3.79 8.91 -8.32
C ILE A 20 -5.27 8.51 -8.44
N ALA A 21 -5.74 7.53 -7.66
CA ALA A 21 -7.14 7.11 -7.69
C ALA A 21 -8.09 8.25 -7.30
N GLN A 22 -7.74 9.04 -6.27
CA GLN A 22 -8.52 10.20 -5.85
C GLN A 22 -8.45 11.35 -6.85
N ALA A 23 -7.30 11.57 -7.50
CA ALA A 23 -7.15 12.59 -8.53
C ALA A 23 -7.99 12.31 -9.79
N CYS A 24 -8.32 11.03 -10.05
CA CYS A 24 -9.32 10.67 -11.07
C CYS A 24 -10.73 11.08 -10.66
N THR A 25 -11.05 10.96 -9.36
CA THR A 25 -12.37 11.30 -8.80
C THR A 25 -12.60 12.81 -8.74
N SER A 26 -11.56 13.58 -8.40
CA SER A 26 -11.62 15.06 -8.37
C SER A 26 -11.60 15.71 -9.74
N GLY A 27 -11.18 14.97 -10.79
CA GLY A 27 -11.02 15.49 -12.14
C GLY A 27 -9.68 16.20 -12.38
N ASP A 28 -8.73 16.11 -11.44
CA ASP A 28 -7.38 16.70 -11.57
C ASP A 28 -6.56 16.00 -12.67
N LEU A 29 -6.86 14.73 -12.96
CA LEU A 29 -6.23 13.95 -14.02
C LEU A 29 -7.15 13.77 -15.22
N ARG A 30 -6.73 14.30 -16.38
CA ARG A 30 -7.49 14.23 -17.64
C ARG A 30 -7.57 12.82 -18.26
N LEU A 31 -6.67 11.92 -17.88
CA LEU A 31 -6.52 10.60 -18.51
C LEU A 31 -7.33 9.49 -17.79
N CYS A 32 -8.11 9.85 -16.79
CA CYS A 32 -8.98 8.92 -16.07
C CYS A 32 -10.28 9.61 -15.64
N SER A 33 -11.23 8.79 -15.20
CA SER A 33 -12.55 9.20 -14.73
C SER A 33 -12.91 8.42 -13.46
N CYS A 34 -14.09 8.69 -12.90
CA CYS A 34 -14.68 7.90 -11.83
C CYS A 34 -14.66 6.40 -12.13
N ALA A 35 -14.56 5.56 -11.10
CA ALA A 35 -14.68 4.12 -11.27
C ALA A 35 -16.07 3.72 -11.83
N PRO A 36 -16.17 2.61 -12.58
CA PRO A 36 -17.45 2.07 -13.01
C PRO A 36 -18.39 1.78 -11.84
N ILE A 37 -19.69 1.98 -12.05
CA ILE A 37 -20.71 1.64 -11.07
C ILE A 37 -20.74 0.11 -10.89
N PRO A 38 -20.67 -0.40 -9.65
CA PRO A 38 -20.76 -1.84 -9.40
C PRO A 38 -22.10 -2.42 -9.87
N SER A 39 -22.06 -3.64 -10.42
CA SER A 39 -23.27 -4.39 -10.81
C SER A 39 -24.08 -4.94 -9.63
N GLN A 40 -23.54 -4.86 -8.41
CA GLN A 40 -24.20 -5.32 -7.20
C GLN A 40 -25.50 -4.56 -6.96
N ILE A 41 -26.61 -5.27 -6.86
CA ILE A 41 -27.90 -4.70 -6.46
C ILE A 41 -27.84 -4.37 -4.96
N LEU A 42 -28.25 -3.15 -4.59
CA LEU A 42 -28.28 -2.70 -3.22
C LEU A 42 -29.65 -2.94 -2.58
N GLU A 43 -29.67 -2.97 -1.25
CA GLU A 43 -30.90 -3.07 -0.45
C GLU A 43 -31.84 -1.87 -0.71
N PRO A 44 -33.16 -2.04 -0.47
CA PRO A 44 -34.11 -0.93 -0.57
C PRO A 44 -33.65 0.31 0.22
N GLY A 45 -33.76 1.49 -0.40
CA GLY A 45 -33.29 2.75 0.18
C GLY A 45 -31.83 3.10 -0.13
N TYR A 46 -31.05 2.18 -0.70
CA TYR A 46 -29.68 2.42 -1.15
C TYR A 46 -29.63 2.53 -2.68
N ARG A 47 -28.87 3.49 -3.20
CA ARG A 47 -28.67 3.67 -4.64
C ARG A 47 -27.21 3.95 -4.93
N TRP A 48 -26.67 3.34 -5.99
CA TRP A 48 -25.37 3.76 -6.50
C TRP A 48 -25.46 5.16 -7.10
N GLY A 49 -24.44 5.98 -6.85
CA GLY A 49 -24.32 7.29 -7.46
C GLY A 49 -23.06 8.01 -6.98
N GLY A 50 -22.87 9.26 -7.39
CA GLY A 50 -21.64 10.00 -7.13
C GLY A 50 -20.46 9.51 -7.97
N CYS A 51 -19.24 9.90 -7.57
CA CYS A 51 -18.00 9.54 -8.25
C CYS A 51 -17.19 8.61 -7.35
N ALA A 52 -16.99 7.37 -7.78
CA ALA A 52 -16.22 6.36 -7.05
C ALA A 52 -14.71 6.49 -7.35
N ASP A 53 -13.88 6.17 -6.36
CA ASP A 53 -12.42 6.19 -6.51
C ASP A 53 -11.94 5.16 -7.52
N ASN A 54 -11.21 5.60 -8.56
CA ASN A 54 -10.70 4.73 -9.61
C ASN A 54 -9.42 3.99 -9.18
N LEU A 55 -9.61 3.07 -8.23
CA LEU A 55 -8.52 2.29 -7.66
C LEU A 55 -7.77 1.46 -8.72
N HIS A 56 -8.47 0.93 -9.72
CA HIS A 56 -7.82 0.17 -10.79
C HIS A 56 -6.78 1.02 -11.53
N TYR A 57 -7.16 2.23 -11.94
CA TYR A 57 -6.25 3.17 -12.58
C TYR A 57 -5.12 3.60 -11.63
N GLY A 58 -5.44 3.89 -10.37
CA GLY A 58 -4.46 4.24 -9.34
C GLY A 58 -3.39 3.17 -9.12
N LEU A 59 -3.78 1.89 -9.08
CA LEU A 59 -2.83 0.76 -8.96
C LEU A 59 -1.99 0.60 -10.22
N MET A 60 -2.62 0.69 -11.40
CA MET A 60 -1.94 0.54 -12.69
C MET A 60 -0.88 1.63 -12.89
N MET A 61 -1.22 2.89 -12.67
CA MET A 61 -0.27 4.00 -12.80
C MET A 61 0.71 4.04 -11.63
N GLY A 62 0.24 3.88 -10.39
CA GLY A 62 1.11 3.94 -9.22
C GLY A 62 2.21 2.88 -9.23
N SER A 63 1.93 1.68 -9.74
CA SER A 63 2.96 0.65 -9.92
C SER A 63 4.03 1.03 -10.94
N LYS A 64 3.67 1.72 -12.03
CA LYS A 64 4.64 2.21 -13.02
C LYS A 64 5.61 3.22 -12.41
N PHE A 65 5.14 4.09 -11.51
CA PHE A 65 5.99 5.06 -10.83
C PHE A 65 6.80 4.43 -9.70
N ALA A 66 6.16 3.74 -8.77
CA ALA A 66 6.80 3.19 -7.58
C ALA A 66 7.86 2.11 -7.91
N ASP A 67 7.58 1.28 -8.93
CA ASP A 67 8.45 0.14 -9.26
C ASP A 67 9.46 0.45 -10.38
N ALA A 68 9.35 1.60 -11.06
CA ALA A 68 10.27 1.98 -12.14
C ALA A 68 11.75 1.95 -11.71
N PRO A 69 12.16 2.54 -10.58
CA PRO A 69 13.56 2.52 -10.14
C PRO A 69 14.09 1.09 -9.93
N LEU A 70 13.23 0.17 -9.47
CA LEU A 70 13.59 -1.22 -9.19
C LEU A 70 13.76 -2.04 -10.48
N LYS A 71 13.14 -1.63 -11.59
CA LYS A 71 13.25 -2.30 -12.90
C LYS A 71 14.55 -1.95 -13.64
N MET A 72 15.26 -0.90 -13.23
CA MET A 72 16.52 -0.49 -13.86
C MET A 72 17.68 -1.44 -13.54
N LYS A 73 18.61 -1.63 -14.50
CA LYS A 73 19.75 -2.56 -14.39
C LYS A 73 20.74 -2.25 -13.24
N ARG A 74 20.72 -1.03 -12.70
CA ARG A 74 21.65 -0.57 -11.64
C ARG A 74 21.08 -0.66 -10.21
N ALA A 75 19.88 -1.22 -10.02
CA ALA A 75 19.17 -1.19 -8.75
C ALA A 75 19.64 -2.28 -7.76
N GLY A 76 20.82 -2.09 -7.17
CA GLY A 76 21.28 -2.80 -5.96
C GLY A 76 21.34 -4.33 -6.04
N SER A 77 21.47 -4.96 -4.87
CA SER A 77 21.43 -6.43 -4.76
C SER A 77 20.07 -6.99 -5.18
N HIS A 78 20.07 -8.12 -5.90
CA HIS A 78 18.86 -8.83 -6.32
C HIS A 78 17.90 -9.10 -5.15
N ALA A 79 18.44 -9.44 -3.98
CA ALA A 79 17.64 -9.67 -2.77
C ALA A 79 16.90 -8.40 -2.30
N ASN A 80 17.58 -7.24 -2.31
CA ASN A 80 16.94 -5.95 -1.97
C ASN A 80 15.84 -5.63 -2.97
N LYS A 81 16.08 -5.83 -4.27
CA LYS A 81 15.08 -5.61 -5.31
C LYS A 81 13.82 -6.45 -5.09
N LEU A 82 13.98 -7.76 -4.82
CA LEU A 82 12.86 -8.65 -4.51
C LEU A 82 12.09 -8.18 -3.27
N MET A 83 12.82 -7.80 -2.22
CA MET A 83 12.23 -7.31 -0.97
C MET A 83 11.44 -6.02 -1.20
N HIS A 84 11.98 -5.06 -1.95
CA HIS A 84 11.30 -3.80 -2.26
C HIS A 84 10.04 -4.02 -3.09
N LEU A 85 10.09 -4.85 -4.14
CA LEU A 85 8.93 -5.18 -4.97
C LEU A 85 7.83 -5.89 -4.15
N HIS A 86 8.22 -6.83 -3.28
CA HIS A 86 7.29 -7.51 -2.38
C HIS A 86 6.58 -6.51 -1.45
N ASN A 87 7.35 -5.66 -0.76
CA ASN A 87 6.77 -4.69 0.17
C ASN A 87 5.90 -3.64 -0.53
N SER A 88 6.28 -3.18 -1.74
CA SER A 88 5.41 -2.33 -2.56
C SER A 88 4.08 -3.02 -2.88
N GLU A 89 4.10 -4.32 -3.20
CA GLU A 89 2.88 -5.06 -3.46
C GLU A 89 2.03 -5.25 -2.20
N VAL A 90 2.64 -5.54 -1.04
CA VAL A 90 1.93 -5.56 0.25
C VAL A 90 1.19 -4.25 0.48
N GLY A 91 1.84 -3.10 0.23
CA GLY A 91 1.21 -1.78 0.30
C GLY A 91 -0.01 -1.64 -0.61
N ARG A 92 0.11 -2.10 -1.86
CA ARG A 92 -1.01 -2.10 -2.82
C ARG A 92 -2.13 -3.05 -2.43
N GLN A 93 -1.83 -4.17 -1.78
CA GLN A 93 -2.85 -5.09 -1.26
C GLN A 93 -3.64 -4.47 -0.10
N VAL A 94 -2.96 -3.83 0.85
CA VAL A 94 -3.64 -3.08 1.92
C VAL A 94 -4.54 -1.98 1.34
N LEU A 95 -4.09 -1.29 0.29
CA LEU A 95 -4.90 -0.30 -0.41
C LEU A 95 -6.16 -0.91 -1.06
N LYS A 96 -6.06 -2.11 -1.65
CA LYS A 96 -7.22 -2.84 -2.19
C LYS A 96 -8.24 -3.16 -1.12
N ASP A 97 -7.77 -3.65 0.03
CA ASP A 97 -8.62 -3.94 1.18
C ASP A 97 -9.26 -2.67 1.79
N ALA A 98 -8.68 -1.50 1.55
CA ALA A 98 -9.18 -0.22 2.04
C ALA A 98 -10.31 0.40 1.18
N LEU A 99 -10.76 -0.27 0.11
CA LEU A 99 -11.88 0.19 -0.71
C LEU A 99 -13.23 -0.18 -0.08
N VAL A 100 -13.93 0.82 0.46
CA VAL A 100 -15.18 0.62 1.20
C VAL A 100 -16.38 1.26 0.50
N MET A 101 -17.59 0.86 0.87
CA MET A 101 -18.79 1.57 0.47
C MET A 101 -18.96 2.81 1.38
N LYS A 102 -18.99 3.99 0.77
CA LYS A 102 -19.35 5.25 1.45
C LYS A 102 -20.73 5.66 0.99
N CYS A 103 -21.52 6.23 1.89
CA CYS A 103 -22.89 6.66 1.59
C CYS A 103 -23.16 8.05 2.16
N LYS A 104 -23.98 8.83 1.43
CA LYS A 104 -24.56 10.09 1.91
C LYS A 104 -26.07 9.92 2.06
N CYS A 105 -26.58 10.27 3.22
CA CYS A 105 -28.01 10.26 3.52
C CYS A 105 -28.73 11.43 2.85
N HIS A 106 -29.93 11.15 2.36
CA HIS A 106 -30.86 12.12 1.79
C HIS A 106 -32.24 11.91 2.41
N GLY A 107 -32.83 12.98 2.92
CA GLY A 107 -34.16 12.95 3.52
C GLY A 107 -34.51 14.28 4.17
N VAL A 108 -35.81 14.53 4.35
CA VAL A 108 -36.31 15.72 5.02
C VAL A 108 -35.79 15.75 6.46
N SER A 109 -35.36 16.92 6.93
CA SER A 109 -34.84 17.13 8.29
C SER A 109 -33.68 16.21 8.71
N GLY A 110 -32.83 15.79 7.76
CA GLY A 110 -31.66 14.95 8.05
C GLY A 110 -31.95 13.45 8.21
N SER A 111 -33.17 13.01 7.85
CA SER A 111 -33.48 11.57 7.78
C SER A 111 -32.67 10.86 6.69
N CYS A 112 -32.45 9.55 6.83
CA CYS A 112 -31.69 8.70 5.90
C CYS A 112 -32.59 7.67 5.20
N SER A 113 -33.79 8.09 4.77
CA SER A 113 -34.76 7.23 4.08
C SER A 113 -34.26 6.79 2.71
N ILE A 114 -33.46 7.63 2.05
CA ILE A 114 -32.72 7.28 0.83
C ILE A 114 -31.26 7.65 1.05
N ARG A 115 -30.34 6.84 0.53
CA ARG A 115 -28.92 7.18 0.52
C ARG A 115 -28.26 6.86 -0.80
N THR A 116 -27.35 7.73 -1.19
CA THR A 116 -26.52 7.56 -2.38
C THR A 116 -25.16 7.05 -1.95
N CYS A 117 -24.72 5.94 -2.52
CA CYS A 117 -23.47 5.27 -2.14
C CYS A 117 -22.51 5.17 -3.32
N TRP A 118 -21.21 5.16 -3.02
CA TRP A 118 -20.12 4.93 -3.97
C TRP A 118 -19.01 4.09 -3.30
N ARG A 119 -18.13 3.52 -4.12
CA ARG A 119 -16.89 2.89 -3.63
C ARG A 119 -15.83 3.97 -3.47
N GLY A 120 -15.29 4.10 -2.26
CA GLY A 120 -14.26 5.09 -1.95
C GLY A 120 -13.21 4.51 -1.01
N LEU A 121 -11.98 4.96 -1.15
CA LEU A 121 -10.86 4.55 -0.32
C LEU A 121 -11.00 5.14 1.09
N ARG A 122 -10.60 4.38 2.11
CA ARG A 122 -10.41 4.92 3.47
C ARG A 122 -9.36 6.05 3.47
N ASP A 123 -9.34 6.81 4.56
CA ASP A 123 -8.35 7.86 4.72
C ASP A 123 -6.94 7.26 4.71
N LEU A 124 -5.98 7.97 4.10
CA LEU A 124 -4.60 7.50 3.98
C LEU A 124 -3.98 7.27 5.37
N ARG A 125 -4.39 8.03 6.39
CA ARG A 125 -3.94 7.84 7.77
C ARG A 125 -4.30 6.46 8.31
N GLU A 126 -5.50 5.98 8.04
CA GLU A 126 -5.92 4.64 8.48
C GLU A 126 -5.10 3.55 7.78
N ILE A 127 -4.88 3.71 6.47
CA ILE A 127 -4.04 2.80 5.68
C ILE A 127 -2.60 2.78 6.22
N ALA A 128 -2.06 3.94 6.59
CA ALA A 128 -0.73 4.07 7.17
C ALA A 128 -0.64 3.41 8.55
N VAL A 129 -1.70 3.46 9.37
CA VAL A 129 -1.78 2.73 10.65
C VAL A 129 -1.76 1.22 10.42
N ASP A 130 -2.51 0.71 9.45
CA ASP A 130 -2.50 -0.72 9.12
C ASP A 130 -1.10 -1.18 8.69
N LEU A 131 -0.44 -0.42 7.81
CA LEU A 131 0.94 -0.69 7.40
C LEU A 131 1.93 -0.58 8.56
N LYS A 132 1.70 0.33 9.52
CA LYS A 132 2.53 0.45 10.72
C LYS A 132 2.41 -0.79 11.60
N ASN A 133 1.22 -1.36 11.75
CA ASN A 133 1.04 -2.62 12.48
C ASN A 133 1.79 -3.76 11.80
N MET A 134 1.75 -3.83 10.46
CA MET A 134 2.53 -4.80 9.69
C MET A 134 4.04 -4.57 9.80
N TYR A 135 4.48 -3.32 9.94
CA TYR A 135 5.88 -2.99 10.22
C TYR A 135 6.33 -3.57 11.56
N LEU A 136 5.51 -3.43 12.62
CA LEU A 136 5.84 -3.95 13.95
C LEU A 136 5.99 -5.48 13.95
N SER A 137 5.23 -6.19 13.12
CA SER A 137 5.28 -7.65 12.97
C SER A 137 6.05 -8.14 11.74
N ALA A 138 6.88 -7.29 11.12
CA ALA A 138 7.59 -7.65 9.89
C ALA A 138 8.57 -8.81 10.09
N THR A 139 8.77 -9.63 9.06
CA THR A 139 9.57 -10.87 9.15
C THR A 139 10.95 -10.70 8.53
N LYS A 140 11.96 -11.18 9.26
CA LYS A 140 13.33 -11.24 8.74
C LYS A 140 13.45 -12.39 7.75
N VAL A 141 13.93 -12.09 6.56
CA VAL A 141 14.11 -13.06 5.48
C VAL A 141 15.57 -13.18 5.06
N VAL A 142 15.88 -14.30 4.43
CA VAL A 142 17.17 -14.58 3.79
C VAL A 142 16.93 -14.96 2.33
N HIS A 143 17.89 -14.65 1.48
CA HIS A 143 17.83 -14.99 0.06
C HIS A 143 18.47 -16.36 -0.14
N ARG A 144 17.67 -17.40 -0.36
CA ARG A 144 18.14 -18.79 -0.53
C ARG A 144 17.63 -19.42 -1.83
N PRO A 145 18.35 -20.40 -2.40
CA PRO A 145 17.82 -21.27 -3.44
C PRO A 145 16.65 -22.09 -2.89
N MET A 146 15.53 -22.12 -3.62
CA MET A 146 14.37 -22.96 -3.35
C MET A 146 14.00 -23.68 -4.65
N GLY A 147 14.47 -24.92 -4.80
CA GLY A 147 14.48 -25.62 -6.08
C GLY A 147 15.37 -24.90 -7.11
N THR A 148 14.84 -24.63 -8.30
CA THR A 148 15.57 -23.97 -9.40
C THR A 148 15.58 -22.44 -9.30
N ARG A 149 14.83 -21.84 -8.35
CA ARG A 149 14.69 -20.38 -8.22
C ARG A 149 15.26 -19.90 -6.90
N LYS A 150 15.85 -18.70 -6.89
CA LYS A 150 16.22 -18.02 -5.64
C LYS A 150 15.01 -17.24 -5.13
N GLN A 151 14.68 -17.38 -3.85
CA GLN A 151 13.52 -16.75 -3.23
C GLN A 151 13.87 -16.17 -1.85
N LEU A 152 13.02 -15.26 -1.38
CA LEU A 152 13.07 -14.78 0.00
C LEU A 152 12.32 -15.79 0.87
N VAL A 153 12.99 -16.28 1.90
CA VAL A 153 12.40 -17.22 2.88
C VAL A 153 12.62 -16.68 4.29
N PRO A 154 11.66 -16.85 5.22
CA PRO A 154 11.85 -16.52 6.63
C PRO A 154 13.12 -17.16 7.20
N LYS A 155 13.84 -16.44 8.06
CA LYS A 155 15.08 -16.94 8.65
C LYS A 155 14.85 -18.01 9.72
N ASP A 156 13.79 -17.84 10.51
CA ASP A 156 13.61 -18.54 11.80
C ASP A 156 12.39 -19.48 11.85
N ILE A 157 11.66 -19.64 10.74
CA ILE A 157 10.46 -20.51 10.65
C ILE A 157 10.72 -21.54 9.55
N ASP A 158 10.32 -22.80 9.79
CA ASP A 158 10.27 -23.89 8.81
C ASP A 158 9.93 -23.37 7.42
N ILE A 159 10.66 -23.88 6.41
CA ILE A 159 10.82 -23.42 5.01
C ILE A 159 9.45 -23.12 4.33
N ARG A 160 8.76 -22.08 4.78
CA ARG A 160 7.52 -21.59 4.21
C ARG A 160 7.82 -20.39 3.35
N PRO A 161 7.16 -20.22 2.20
CA PRO A 161 7.18 -18.97 1.48
C PRO A 161 6.68 -17.80 2.36
N VAL A 162 7.17 -16.60 2.05
CA VAL A 162 6.67 -15.35 2.63
C VAL A 162 5.19 -15.18 2.27
N ARG A 163 4.35 -14.75 3.22
CA ARG A 163 2.93 -14.49 2.93
C ARG A 163 2.76 -13.21 2.11
N GLU A 164 1.72 -13.17 1.28
CA GLU A 164 1.43 -12.02 0.42
C GLU A 164 1.11 -10.72 1.19
N LYS A 165 0.58 -10.84 2.42
CA LYS A 165 0.25 -9.71 3.32
C LYS A 165 1.20 -9.67 4.52
N GLU A 166 2.49 -9.80 4.29
CA GLU A 166 3.54 -9.78 5.32
C GLU A 166 4.71 -8.91 4.85
N LEU A 167 5.05 -7.86 5.60
CA LEU A 167 6.23 -7.06 5.29
C LEU A 167 7.51 -7.82 5.64
N VAL A 168 8.54 -7.69 4.80
CA VAL A 168 9.81 -8.42 4.97
C VAL A 168 11.04 -7.53 4.89
N TYR A 169 12.07 -7.92 5.63
CA TYR A 169 13.36 -7.23 5.67
C TYR A 169 14.55 -8.19 5.72
N LEU A 170 15.70 -7.76 5.22
CA LEU A 170 16.92 -8.58 5.10
C LEU A 170 17.91 -8.35 6.25
N GLN A 171 17.98 -7.10 6.74
CA GLN A 171 19.02 -6.65 7.67
C GLN A 171 18.40 -6.02 8.91
N ASN A 172 19.02 -6.25 10.07
CA ASN A 172 18.62 -5.55 11.29
C ASN A 172 18.85 -4.04 11.13
N SER A 173 17.98 -3.25 11.72
CA SER A 173 18.11 -1.80 11.80
C SER A 173 19.32 -1.43 12.66
N SER A 174 20.02 -0.36 12.29
CA SER A 174 21.09 0.21 13.11
C SER A 174 20.53 0.90 14.35
N ASN A 175 21.42 1.26 15.28
CA ASN A 175 21.06 2.18 16.35
C ASN A 175 20.80 3.59 15.77
N PHE A 176 19.66 4.20 16.10
CA PHE A 176 19.29 5.55 15.69
C PHE A 176 19.51 6.61 16.78
N CYS A 177 19.99 6.24 17.97
CA CYS A 177 20.21 7.17 19.09
C CYS A 177 21.34 8.16 18.79
N SER A 178 22.45 7.67 18.22
CA SER A 178 23.61 8.48 17.85
C SER A 178 23.55 8.89 16.38
N GLU A 179 24.06 10.08 16.08
CA GLU A 179 24.21 10.55 14.70
C GLU A 179 25.12 9.61 13.89
N ASN A 180 24.72 9.34 12.66
CA ASN A 180 25.44 8.51 11.71
C ASN A 180 25.13 8.96 10.28
N GLU A 181 25.97 9.85 9.75
CA GLU A 181 25.83 10.42 8.40
C GLU A 181 25.78 9.34 7.30
N LYS A 182 26.59 8.28 7.42
CA LYS A 182 26.65 7.20 6.41
C LYS A 182 25.32 6.47 6.23
N LEU A 183 24.54 6.38 7.30
CA LEU A 183 23.22 5.75 7.31
C LEU A 183 22.08 6.77 7.23
N GLY A 184 22.40 8.08 7.20
CA GLY A 184 21.41 9.16 7.24
C GLY A 184 20.66 9.27 8.57
N SER A 185 21.23 8.78 9.68
CA SER A 185 20.63 8.91 11.01
C SER A 185 21.10 10.22 11.64
N VAL A 186 20.17 11.10 12.02
CA VAL A 186 20.46 12.39 12.66
C VAL A 186 20.63 12.30 14.18
N GLY A 187 20.54 11.09 14.75
CA GLY A 187 20.47 10.90 16.20
C GLY A 187 19.13 11.33 16.82
N THR A 188 19.06 11.28 18.15
CA THR A 188 17.87 11.65 18.93
C THR A 188 18.11 12.79 19.90
N ARG A 189 19.22 13.53 19.77
CA ARG A 189 19.45 14.72 20.58
C ARG A 189 18.38 15.77 20.19
N ASP A 190 17.75 16.38 21.19
CA ASP A 190 16.79 17.47 21.04
C ASP A 190 15.43 17.11 20.37
N ARG A 191 14.95 15.86 20.56
CA ARG A 191 13.66 15.36 20.06
C ARG A 191 12.67 14.99 21.16
#